data_AF-A0A9D8X4D4-F1
#
_entry.id   AF-A0A9D8X4D4-F1
#
_cell.length_a   1.000
_cell.length_b   1.000
_cell.length_c   1.000
_cell.angle_alpha   90.00
_cell.angle_beta   90.00
_cell.angle_gamma   90.00
#
_symmetry.space_group_name_H-M   'P 1'
#
loop_
_entity.id
_entity.type
_entity.pdbx_description
1 polymer ?
#
loop_
_entity_poly.entity_id
_entity_poly.type
_entity_poly.pdbx_seq_one_letter_code
_entity_poly.pdbx_strand_id
1 'polypeptide(L)'
;MILGSENWCLQYSPYVYYNEHCIVFNEKHVPMKITKEGFKRPFSFVEKFPHYFVGSNADLPIVGGSVLTHDHYQGGNYTFAMAKAPIETLVSFDGFDDVTAGIVCWPMSVIRLVGENTASICDLAGKILDKWRSYTDKEAFIFAETDGTPHNTITPIARFRNGKYELDLVLRNNITTEEYPDGVYHPHPEHHHIKKENIGLIEVMGLAVLPSRLKTEMSLLKDALVNGDDISKIEAIAKHYEWAEKIKANNEITEENCERILQNEIGKVFAEILEQCGVFKRNAIGKSQFLKFIEAVNN
;
A
#
# COMPACT_ATOMS: atom_id res chain seq x y z
N MET A 1 -23.98 -0.81 11.65
CA MET A 1 -24.16 0.42 10.84
C MET A 1 -24.47 0.04 9.40
N ILE A 2 -25.19 0.87 8.64
CA ILE A 2 -25.47 0.62 7.22
C ILE A 2 -24.37 1.26 6.37
N LEU A 3 -23.68 0.47 5.54
CA LEU A 3 -22.75 0.94 4.51
C LEU A 3 -23.26 0.48 3.14
N GLY A 4 -23.48 1.43 2.21
CA GLY A 4 -24.28 1.15 1.01
C GLY A 4 -25.68 0.68 1.41
N SER A 5 -26.00 -0.58 1.09
CA SER A 5 -27.28 -1.23 1.43
C SER A 5 -27.14 -2.40 2.42
N GLU A 6 -25.97 -2.56 3.05
CA GLU A 6 -25.64 -3.74 3.86
C GLU A 6 -25.36 -3.36 5.32
N ASN A 7 -25.52 -4.34 6.23
CA ASN A 7 -25.16 -4.21 7.64
C ASN A 7 -23.68 -4.52 7.86
N TRP A 8 -23.02 -3.64 8.62
CA TRP A 8 -21.61 -3.74 8.99
C TRP A 8 -21.42 -3.49 10.48
N CYS A 9 -20.44 -4.17 11.05
CA CYS A 9 -20.01 -3.99 12.44
C CYS A 9 -18.69 -3.23 12.48
N LEU A 10 -18.45 -2.51 13.56
CA LEU A 10 -17.16 -1.86 13.83
C LEU A 10 -16.63 -2.38 15.16
N GLN A 11 -15.33 -2.67 15.19
CA GLN A 11 -14.58 -2.92 16.40
C GLN A 11 -13.25 -2.17 16.35
N TYR A 12 -12.69 -1.81 17.50
CA TYR A 12 -11.28 -1.42 17.54
C TYR A 12 -10.41 -2.66 17.33
N SER A 13 -9.31 -2.48 16.60
CA SER A 13 -8.39 -3.56 16.33
C SER A 13 -7.72 -4.03 17.63
N PRO A 14 -7.67 -5.34 17.92
CA PRO A 14 -6.87 -5.86 19.02
C PRO A 14 -5.36 -5.73 18.74
N TYR A 15 -4.98 -5.51 17.48
CA TYR A 15 -3.62 -5.24 17.03
C TYR A 15 -3.51 -3.75 16.64
N VAL A 16 -3.24 -2.91 17.63
CA VAL A 16 -3.23 -1.45 17.50
C VAL A 16 -1.95 -0.99 16.83
N TYR A 17 -2.07 -0.32 15.68
CA TYR A 17 -0.93 0.34 15.01
C TYR A 17 -0.90 1.85 15.28
N TYR A 18 -2.05 2.44 15.55
CA TYR A 18 -2.24 3.84 15.89
C TYR A 18 -3.53 3.97 16.73
N ASN A 19 -3.67 5.08 17.45
CA ASN A 19 -4.85 5.34 18.26
C ASN A 19 -6.13 5.33 17.40
N GLU A 20 -7.19 4.70 17.88
CA GLU A 20 -8.45 4.52 17.13
C GLU A 20 -8.35 3.67 15.85
N HIS A 21 -7.32 2.82 15.71
CA HIS A 21 -7.29 1.79 14.66
C HIS A 21 -8.51 0.87 14.79
N CYS A 22 -9.38 0.86 13.77
CA CYS A 22 -10.60 0.09 13.74
C CYS A 22 -10.70 -0.85 12.54
N ILE A 23 -11.50 -1.89 12.71
CA ILE A 23 -11.87 -2.86 11.67
C ILE A 23 -13.39 -2.74 11.49
N VAL A 24 -13.81 -2.55 10.24
CA VAL A 24 -15.22 -2.45 9.85
C VAL A 24 -15.54 -3.67 8.99
N PHE A 25 -16.30 -4.63 9.51
CA PHE A 25 -16.49 -5.93 8.86
C PHE A 25 -17.96 -6.20 8.56
N ASN A 26 -18.19 -6.96 7.49
CA ASN A 26 -19.54 -7.30 7.04
C ASN A 26 -20.23 -8.15 8.11
N GLU A 27 -21.50 -7.89 8.41
CA GLU A 27 -22.26 -8.70 9.37
C GLU A 27 -22.31 -10.17 8.94
N LYS A 28 -22.34 -10.43 7.63
CA LYS A 28 -22.29 -11.77 7.06
C LYS A 28 -20.84 -12.15 6.76
N HIS A 29 -20.51 -13.40 7.04
CA HIS A 29 -19.22 -13.96 6.65
C HIS A 29 -19.22 -14.23 5.14
N VAL A 30 -18.75 -13.25 4.36
CA VAL A 30 -18.62 -13.32 2.91
C VAL A 30 -17.19 -12.96 2.50
N PRO A 31 -16.62 -13.57 1.45
CA PRO A 31 -15.27 -13.22 0.99
C PRO A 31 -15.17 -11.76 0.56
N MET A 32 -14.01 -11.16 0.80
CA MET A 32 -13.67 -9.82 0.34
C MET A 32 -13.71 -9.76 -1.19
N LYS A 33 -14.33 -8.71 -1.74
CA LYS A 33 -14.36 -8.45 -3.18
C LYS A 33 -14.29 -6.95 -3.48
N ILE A 34 -13.37 -6.57 -4.36
CA ILE A 34 -13.30 -5.22 -4.90
C ILE A 34 -14.25 -5.14 -6.10
N THR A 35 -15.24 -4.26 -6.02
CA THR A 35 -16.25 -4.09 -7.06
C THR A 35 -16.63 -2.62 -7.16
N LYS A 36 -17.18 -2.21 -8.31
CA LYS A 36 -17.72 -0.87 -8.50
C LYS A 36 -18.72 -0.47 -7.41
N GLU A 37 -19.66 -1.36 -7.09
CA GLU A 37 -20.64 -1.14 -6.03
C GLU A 37 -19.99 -1.04 -4.64
N GLY A 38 -18.91 -1.78 -4.42
CA GLY A 38 -18.16 -1.76 -3.17
C GLY A 38 -17.53 -0.41 -2.83
N PHE A 39 -17.25 0.45 -3.81
CA PHE A 39 -16.69 1.79 -3.56
C PHE A 39 -17.66 2.75 -2.84
N LYS A 40 -18.97 2.45 -2.85
CA LYS A 40 -19.96 3.22 -2.10
C LYS A 40 -19.81 3.03 -0.59
N ARG A 41 -19.37 1.85 -0.13
CA ARG A 41 -19.31 1.51 1.31
C ARG A 41 -18.28 2.35 2.07
N PRO A 42 -17.03 2.54 1.59
CA PRO A 42 -16.09 3.48 2.20
C PRO A 42 -16.65 4.90 2.35
N PHE A 43 -17.37 5.43 1.36
CA PHE A 43 -17.96 6.76 1.47
C PHE A 43 -19.13 6.81 2.47
N SER A 44 -20.01 5.81 2.50
CA SER A 44 -21.05 5.72 3.54
C SER A 44 -20.46 5.68 4.96
N PHE A 45 -19.26 5.15 5.12
CA PHE A 45 -18.55 5.16 6.40
C PHE A 45 -17.99 6.54 6.73
N VAL A 46 -17.26 7.14 5.79
CA VAL A 46 -16.64 8.46 5.95
C VAL A 46 -17.70 9.56 6.14
N GLU A 47 -18.88 9.45 5.56
CA GLU A 47 -20.01 10.36 5.82
C GLU A 47 -20.45 10.32 7.30
N LYS A 48 -20.39 9.15 7.95
CA LYS A 48 -20.74 8.98 9.37
C LYS A 48 -19.59 9.38 10.29
N PHE A 49 -18.36 9.13 9.84
CA PHE A 49 -17.12 9.40 10.59
C PHE A 49 -16.15 10.24 9.74
N PRO A 50 -16.44 11.53 9.51
CA PRO A 50 -15.68 12.36 8.56
C PRO A 50 -14.24 12.64 8.97
N HIS A 51 -13.89 12.38 10.22
CA HIS A 51 -12.52 12.51 10.76
C HIS A 51 -11.71 11.21 10.59
N TYR A 52 -12.33 10.12 10.14
CA TYR A 52 -11.67 8.84 9.92
C TYR A 52 -11.35 8.66 8.42
N PHE A 53 -10.30 7.90 8.14
CA PHE A 53 -10.18 7.22 6.86
C PHE A 53 -10.72 5.79 6.97
N VAL A 54 -11.02 5.17 5.83
CA VAL A 54 -11.30 3.74 5.75
C VAL A 54 -10.84 3.17 4.41
N GLY A 55 -10.29 1.97 4.40
CA GLY A 55 -9.83 1.32 3.17
C GLY A 55 -9.86 -0.19 3.27
N SER A 56 -9.71 -0.86 2.14
CA SER A 56 -9.63 -2.32 2.07
C SER A 56 -8.27 -2.75 1.57
N ASN A 57 -7.82 -3.94 1.98
CA ASN A 57 -6.78 -4.63 1.22
C ASN A 57 -7.31 -5.03 -0.17
N ALA A 58 -6.41 -5.40 -1.07
CA ALA A 58 -6.76 -6.03 -2.34
C ALA A 58 -7.41 -7.42 -2.13
N ASP A 59 -8.30 -7.81 -3.04
CA ASP A 59 -9.05 -9.08 -3.03
C ASP A 59 -8.31 -10.25 -3.71
N LEU A 60 -7.06 -10.04 -4.12
CA LEU A 60 -6.19 -11.08 -4.69
C LEU A 60 -5.12 -11.49 -3.67
N PRO A 61 -4.66 -12.76 -3.70
CA PRO A 61 -3.55 -13.21 -2.84
C PRO A 61 -2.27 -12.44 -3.15
N ILE A 62 -1.28 -12.54 -2.24
CA ILE A 62 0.07 -11.92 -2.32
C ILE A 62 0.06 -10.39 -2.12
N VAL A 63 -0.91 -9.68 -2.70
CA VAL A 63 -0.93 -8.20 -2.71
C VAL A 63 -1.71 -7.56 -1.56
N GLY A 64 -1.66 -8.13 -0.36
CA GLY A 64 -1.99 -7.38 0.86
C GLY A 64 -2.55 -8.20 2.02
N GLY A 65 -3.81 -8.65 1.90
CA GLY A 65 -4.57 -9.11 3.06
C GLY A 65 -4.27 -10.54 3.51
N SER A 66 -4.10 -10.74 4.81
CA SER A 66 -4.00 -12.07 5.43
C SER A 66 -5.36 -12.77 5.58
N VAL A 67 -6.47 -12.02 5.50
CA VAL A 67 -7.84 -12.51 5.69
C VAL A 67 -8.69 -12.12 4.48
N LEU A 68 -8.78 -13.00 3.50
CA LEU A 68 -9.63 -12.79 2.31
C LEU A 68 -11.02 -13.41 2.47
N THR A 69 -11.22 -14.23 3.50
CA THR A 69 -12.44 -15.02 3.72
C THR A 69 -13.61 -14.21 4.28
N HIS A 70 -13.33 -13.05 4.91
CA HIS A 70 -14.33 -12.15 5.46
C HIS A 70 -14.09 -10.72 5.00
N ASP A 71 -15.08 -10.14 4.34
CA ASP A 71 -15.07 -8.78 3.84
C ASP A 71 -14.99 -7.76 4.99
N HIS A 72 -13.93 -6.97 4.98
CA HIS A 72 -13.62 -6.01 6.02
C HIS A 72 -12.80 -4.85 5.47
N TYR A 73 -12.92 -3.71 6.13
CA TYR A 73 -12.10 -2.54 5.95
C TYR A 73 -11.27 -2.29 7.21
N GLN A 74 -10.14 -1.61 7.06
CA GLN A 74 -9.38 -1.02 8.16
C GLN A 74 -9.49 0.50 8.08
N GLY A 75 -9.58 1.15 9.23
CA GLY A 75 -9.79 2.59 9.29
C GLY A 75 -9.42 3.17 10.64
N GLY A 76 -9.73 4.45 10.83
CA GLY A 76 -9.51 5.14 12.10
C GLY A 76 -9.10 6.59 11.93
N ASN A 77 -8.85 7.25 13.06
CA ASN A 77 -8.46 8.65 13.11
C ASN A 77 -6.93 8.81 13.02
N TYR A 78 -6.38 8.69 11.82
CA TYR A 78 -4.95 8.88 11.61
C TYR A 78 -4.64 9.42 10.22
N THR A 79 -3.69 10.35 10.16
CA THR A 79 -3.24 10.94 8.90
C THR A 79 -1.88 10.37 8.50
N PHE A 80 -1.92 9.34 7.66
CA PHE A 80 -0.73 8.69 7.09
C PHE A 80 0.06 9.57 6.11
N ALA A 81 1.31 9.17 5.83
CA ALA A 81 2.19 9.88 4.91
C ALA A 81 1.60 9.98 3.50
N MET A 82 1.03 8.89 2.95
CA MET A 82 0.38 8.91 1.63
C MET A 82 -0.81 9.88 1.57
N ALA A 83 -1.55 10.06 2.67
CA ALA A 83 -2.65 11.01 2.71
C ALA A 83 -2.14 12.46 2.56
N LYS A 84 -0.95 12.78 3.09
CA LYS A 84 -0.31 14.09 2.97
C LYS A 84 0.38 14.30 1.62
N ALA A 85 0.75 13.22 0.93
CA ALA A 85 1.43 13.29 -0.36
C ALA A 85 0.58 14.05 -1.41
N PRO A 86 1.17 15.00 -2.16
CA PRO A 86 0.44 15.77 -3.15
C PRO A 86 0.17 14.94 -4.41
N ILE A 87 -0.75 15.42 -5.24
CA ILE A 87 -0.82 15.01 -6.64
C ILE A 87 0.36 15.64 -7.38
N GLU A 88 1.22 14.84 -8.01
CA GLU A 88 2.36 15.31 -8.79
C GLU A 88 2.08 15.43 -10.29
N THR A 89 1.05 14.75 -10.78
CA THR A 89 0.65 14.82 -12.19
C THR A 89 -0.86 14.75 -12.26
N LEU A 90 -1.48 15.86 -12.66
CA LEU A 90 -2.92 15.94 -12.90
C LEU A 90 -3.26 15.13 -14.15
N VAL A 91 -4.40 14.45 -14.11
CA VAL A 91 -4.97 13.72 -15.25
C VAL A 91 -6.46 13.97 -15.33
N SER A 92 -7.05 13.78 -16.51
CA SER A 92 -8.48 13.95 -16.76
C SER A 92 -9.08 12.67 -17.30
N PHE A 93 -10.35 12.45 -16.99
CA PHE A 93 -11.12 11.33 -17.51
C PHE A 93 -12.40 11.81 -18.18
N ASP A 94 -12.63 11.34 -19.40
CA ASP A 94 -13.77 11.80 -20.20
C ASP A 94 -15.09 11.46 -19.51
N GLY A 95 -15.93 12.49 -19.34
CA GLY A 95 -17.23 12.42 -18.67
C GLY A 95 -17.21 12.64 -17.16
N PHE A 96 -16.06 13.01 -16.58
CA PHE A 96 -15.87 13.20 -15.13
C PHE A 96 -15.27 14.56 -14.77
N ASP A 97 -15.73 15.63 -15.42
CA ASP A 97 -15.21 17.00 -15.23
C ASP A 97 -15.39 17.53 -13.80
N ASP A 98 -16.29 16.93 -13.01
CA ASP A 98 -16.54 17.25 -11.60
C ASP A 98 -15.59 16.54 -10.62
N VAL A 99 -14.76 15.60 -11.10
CA VAL A 99 -13.79 14.85 -10.29
C VAL A 99 -12.36 15.26 -10.65
N THR A 100 -11.65 15.87 -9.71
CA THR A 100 -10.21 16.10 -9.86
C THR A 100 -9.47 14.77 -9.70
N ALA A 101 -8.64 14.40 -10.67
CA ALA A 101 -7.85 13.18 -10.62
C ALA A 101 -6.36 13.44 -10.83
N GLY A 102 -5.51 12.57 -10.26
CA GLY A 102 -4.08 12.67 -10.47
C GLY A 102 -3.26 11.53 -9.88
N ILE A 103 -2.04 11.42 -10.38
CA ILE A 103 -1.00 10.52 -9.86
C ILE A 103 -0.41 11.15 -8.60
N VAL A 104 -0.39 10.39 -7.50
CA VAL A 104 0.15 10.85 -6.22
C VAL A 104 1.68 10.76 -6.22
N CYS A 105 2.37 11.72 -5.60
CA CYS A 105 3.80 11.66 -5.30
C CYS A 105 4.07 10.61 -4.22
N TRP A 106 4.01 9.34 -4.61
CA TRP A 106 4.10 8.18 -3.72
C TRP A 106 4.89 7.05 -4.41
N PRO A 107 5.63 6.21 -3.64
CA PRO A 107 6.39 5.09 -4.20
C PRO A 107 5.54 4.11 -5.02
N MET A 108 4.33 3.80 -4.52
CA MET A 108 3.38 2.92 -5.21
C MET A 108 2.58 3.68 -6.27
N SER A 109 2.03 2.95 -7.23
CA SER A 109 1.18 3.51 -8.29
C SER A 109 -0.21 3.84 -7.77
N VAL A 110 -0.46 5.11 -7.45
CA VAL A 110 -1.71 5.58 -6.86
C VAL A 110 -2.38 6.64 -7.73
N ILE A 111 -3.66 6.43 -8.02
CA ILE A 111 -4.56 7.45 -8.59
C ILE A 111 -5.42 8.00 -7.46
N ARG A 112 -5.33 9.31 -7.20
CA ARG A 112 -6.22 10.00 -6.26
C ARG A 112 -7.35 10.65 -7.02
N LEU A 113 -8.58 10.40 -6.56
CA LEU A 113 -9.81 11.04 -7.02
C LEU A 113 -10.33 11.97 -5.92
N VAL A 114 -10.71 13.19 -6.27
CA VAL A 114 -11.22 14.19 -5.32
C VAL A 114 -12.45 14.88 -5.89
N GLY A 115 -13.52 14.96 -5.11
CA GLY A 115 -14.77 15.60 -5.54
C GLY A 115 -15.77 15.81 -4.41
N GLU A 116 -16.87 16.49 -4.72
CA GLU A 116 -17.99 16.70 -3.80
C GLU A 116 -19.07 15.63 -3.97
N ASN A 117 -19.22 15.09 -5.19
CA ASN A 117 -20.17 14.03 -5.51
C ASN A 117 -19.51 12.65 -5.41
N THR A 118 -19.82 11.90 -4.35
CA THR A 118 -19.30 10.53 -4.15
C THR A 118 -19.76 9.55 -5.25
N ALA A 119 -20.92 9.79 -5.89
CA ALA A 119 -21.39 8.96 -6.99
C ALA A 119 -20.49 9.06 -8.22
N SER A 120 -20.12 10.28 -8.64
CA SER A 120 -19.18 10.51 -9.74
C SER A 120 -17.81 9.87 -9.46
N ILE A 121 -17.32 10.01 -8.22
CA ILE A 121 -16.04 9.38 -7.82
C ILE A 121 -16.15 7.85 -7.88
N CYS A 122 -17.24 7.25 -7.40
CA CYS A 122 -17.45 5.80 -7.49
C CYS A 122 -17.57 5.31 -8.93
N ASP A 123 -18.25 6.07 -9.80
CA ASP A 123 -18.40 5.73 -11.21
C ASP A 123 -17.06 5.75 -11.93
N LEU A 124 -16.24 6.77 -11.70
CA LEU A 124 -14.88 6.85 -12.23
C LEU A 124 -13.98 5.74 -11.67
N ALA A 125 -14.04 5.48 -10.36
CA ALA A 125 -13.28 4.39 -9.74
C ALA A 125 -13.67 3.03 -10.32
N GLY A 126 -14.96 2.81 -10.61
CA GLY A 126 -15.46 1.64 -11.33
C GLY A 126 -14.86 1.53 -12.74
N LYS A 127 -14.90 2.61 -13.52
CA LYS A 127 -14.30 2.68 -14.87
C LYS A 127 -12.80 2.34 -14.84
N ILE A 128 -12.06 2.88 -13.88
CA ILE A 128 -10.63 2.59 -13.66
C ILE A 128 -10.43 1.11 -13.27
N LEU A 129 -11.22 0.58 -12.34
CA LEU A 129 -11.13 -0.82 -11.90
C LEU A 129 -11.37 -1.80 -13.06
N ASP A 130 -12.42 -1.58 -13.85
CA ASP A 130 -12.79 -2.45 -14.97
C ASP A 130 -11.69 -2.44 -16.05
N LYS A 131 -11.15 -1.26 -16.36
CA LYS A 131 -10.00 -1.18 -17.28
C LYS A 131 -8.76 -1.85 -16.69
N TRP A 132 -8.42 -1.57 -15.43
CA TRP A 132 -7.25 -2.15 -14.77
C TRP A 132 -7.29 -3.68 -14.78
N ARG A 133 -8.44 -4.27 -14.45
CA ARG A 133 -8.63 -5.73 -14.45
C ARG A 133 -8.38 -6.42 -15.80
N SER A 134 -8.56 -5.70 -16.90
CA SER A 134 -8.32 -6.19 -18.26
C SER A 134 -7.03 -5.65 -18.89
N TYR A 135 -6.31 -4.76 -18.20
CA TYR A 135 -5.14 -4.09 -18.73
C TYR A 135 -3.90 -5.00 -18.75
N THR A 136 -3.31 -5.16 -19.93
CA THR A 136 -2.02 -5.83 -20.13
C THR A 136 -1.07 -4.90 -20.84
N ASP A 137 0.12 -4.73 -20.26
CA ASP A 137 1.23 -4.00 -20.84
C ASP A 137 2.52 -4.79 -20.61
N LYS A 138 2.93 -5.54 -21.64
CA LYS A 138 4.10 -6.43 -21.59
C LYS A 138 5.40 -5.66 -21.33
N GLU A 139 5.49 -4.41 -21.79
CA GLU A 139 6.68 -3.57 -21.58
C GLU A 139 6.79 -3.11 -20.12
N ALA A 140 5.65 -3.00 -19.42
CA ALA A 140 5.59 -2.71 -17.99
C ALA A 140 5.61 -3.97 -17.12
N PHE A 141 5.68 -5.16 -17.74
CA PHE A 141 5.49 -6.47 -17.10
C PHE A 141 4.12 -6.63 -16.40
N ILE A 142 3.10 -5.92 -16.88
CA ILE A 142 1.74 -6.01 -16.34
C ILE A 142 0.92 -6.96 -17.21
N PHE A 143 0.38 -8.00 -16.60
CA PHE A 143 -0.52 -8.95 -17.24
C PHE A 143 -1.83 -8.97 -16.47
N ALA A 144 -2.96 -8.83 -17.17
CA ALA A 144 -4.28 -8.92 -16.57
C ALA A 144 -4.56 -10.33 -16.04
N GLU A 145 -4.16 -11.34 -16.81
CA GLU A 145 -4.40 -12.75 -16.55
C GLU A 145 -3.28 -13.61 -17.14
N THR A 146 -2.87 -14.66 -16.44
CA THR A 146 -2.06 -15.77 -16.99
C THR A 146 -2.68 -17.10 -16.59
N ASP A 147 -2.79 -18.04 -17.53
CA ASP A 147 -3.38 -19.38 -17.31
C ASP A 147 -4.73 -19.38 -16.56
N GLY A 148 -5.60 -18.40 -16.87
CA GLY A 148 -6.90 -18.25 -16.21
C GLY A 148 -6.87 -17.61 -14.82
N THR A 149 -5.68 -17.22 -14.32
CA THR A 149 -5.49 -16.56 -13.03
C THR A 149 -5.43 -15.04 -13.22
N PRO A 150 -6.40 -14.27 -12.68
CA PRO A 150 -6.37 -12.81 -12.76
C PRO A 150 -5.33 -12.22 -11.82
N HIS A 151 -4.67 -11.13 -12.24
CA HIS A 151 -3.59 -10.52 -11.46
C HIS A 151 -3.85 -9.09 -11.01
N ASN A 152 -4.67 -8.33 -11.73
CA ASN A 152 -4.87 -6.91 -11.46
C ASN A 152 -6.01 -6.66 -10.46
N THR A 153 -5.74 -5.86 -9.43
CA THR A 153 -6.75 -5.38 -8.48
C THR A 153 -6.35 -4.03 -7.86
N ILE A 154 -7.18 -3.49 -6.97
CA ILE A 154 -7.01 -2.17 -6.35
C ILE A 154 -7.16 -2.28 -4.84
N THR A 155 -6.33 -1.54 -4.11
CA THR A 155 -6.54 -1.21 -2.69
C THR A 155 -7.20 0.18 -2.61
N PRO A 156 -8.52 0.28 -2.33
CA PRO A 156 -9.22 1.56 -2.25
C PRO A 156 -9.17 2.14 -0.83
N ILE A 157 -9.00 3.46 -0.74
CA ILE A 157 -8.88 4.16 0.54
C ILE A 157 -9.63 5.49 0.47
N ALA A 158 -10.73 5.59 1.21
CA ALA A 158 -11.57 6.77 1.27
C ALA A 158 -11.29 7.62 2.52
N ARG A 159 -11.49 8.92 2.37
CA ARG A 159 -11.47 9.90 3.48
C ARG A 159 -12.21 11.18 3.09
N PHE A 160 -12.57 11.99 4.07
CA PHE A 160 -13.08 13.34 3.86
C PHE A 160 -12.05 14.34 4.38
N ARG A 161 -11.64 15.27 3.53
CA ARG A 161 -10.60 16.25 3.87
C ARG A 161 -10.82 17.54 3.11
N ASN A 162 -10.56 18.67 3.77
CA ASN A 162 -10.65 20.00 3.17
C ASN A 162 -12.01 20.25 2.48
N GLY A 163 -13.10 19.73 3.06
CA GLY A 163 -14.46 19.88 2.54
C GLY A 163 -14.80 18.98 1.35
N LYS A 164 -13.92 18.05 0.94
CA LYS A 164 -14.13 17.15 -0.20
C LYS A 164 -13.90 15.69 0.17
N TYR A 165 -14.51 14.81 -0.61
CA TYR A 165 -14.25 13.38 -0.55
C TYR A 165 -13.03 13.05 -1.39
N GLU A 166 -12.13 12.24 -0.84
CA GLU A 166 -10.97 11.68 -1.53
C GLU A 166 -11.09 10.15 -1.59
N LEU A 167 -10.71 9.56 -2.73
CA LEU A 167 -10.52 8.12 -2.90
C LEU A 167 -9.17 7.88 -3.57
N ASP A 168 -8.27 7.25 -2.82
CA ASP A 168 -7.01 6.74 -3.37
C ASP A 168 -7.24 5.32 -3.90
N LEU A 169 -6.84 5.10 -5.15
CA LEU A 169 -6.84 3.81 -5.83
C LEU A 169 -5.38 3.38 -6.02
N VAL A 170 -4.89 2.51 -5.15
CA VAL A 170 -3.54 1.95 -5.27
C VAL A 170 -3.63 0.73 -6.18
N LEU A 171 -2.99 0.79 -7.34
CA LEU A 171 -2.96 -0.30 -8.31
C LEU A 171 -2.07 -1.43 -7.80
N ARG A 172 -2.59 -2.66 -7.83
CA ARG A 172 -1.91 -3.87 -7.36
C ARG A 172 -1.90 -4.94 -8.46
N ASN A 173 -0.84 -5.72 -8.50
CA ASN A 173 -0.71 -6.88 -9.37
C ASN A 173 -0.01 -8.03 -8.63
N ASN A 174 -0.58 -9.24 -8.64
CA ASN A 174 -0.07 -10.39 -7.88
C ASN A 174 0.73 -11.41 -8.72
N ILE A 175 1.17 -11.04 -9.93
CA ILE A 175 1.92 -11.94 -10.80
C ILE A 175 3.20 -12.44 -10.13
N THR A 176 3.50 -13.71 -10.35
CA THR A 176 4.73 -14.37 -9.87
C THR A 176 5.56 -14.82 -11.06
N THR A 177 6.84 -15.05 -10.82
CA THR A 177 7.75 -15.71 -11.76
C THR A 177 8.60 -16.73 -11.02
N GLU A 178 9.39 -17.54 -11.72
CA GLU A 178 10.37 -18.42 -11.07
C GLU A 178 11.40 -17.62 -10.25
N GLU A 179 11.77 -16.43 -10.70
CA GLU A 179 12.69 -15.51 -10.00
C GLU A 179 12.02 -14.88 -8.77
N TYR A 180 10.73 -14.52 -8.88
CA TYR A 180 9.94 -13.88 -7.82
C TYR A 180 8.70 -14.72 -7.47
N PRO A 181 8.88 -15.85 -6.75
CA PRO A 181 7.77 -16.74 -6.39
C PRO A 181 6.81 -16.10 -5.37
N ASP A 182 7.32 -15.16 -4.56
CA ASP A 182 6.52 -14.38 -3.61
C ASP A 182 5.81 -13.19 -4.28
N GLY A 183 5.97 -12.99 -5.61
CA GLY A 183 5.35 -11.92 -6.39
C GLY A 183 6.36 -10.93 -6.97
N VAL A 184 6.13 -10.49 -8.21
CA VAL A 184 6.98 -9.48 -8.88
C VAL A 184 6.81 -8.11 -8.25
N TYR A 185 5.60 -7.78 -7.80
CA TYR A 185 5.28 -6.52 -7.14
C TYR A 185 5.10 -6.71 -5.62
N HIS A 186 6.16 -7.24 -5.00
CA HIS A 186 6.24 -7.63 -3.60
C HIS A 186 7.68 -7.38 -3.08
N PRO A 187 7.97 -7.33 -1.77
CA PRO A 187 9.34 -7.32 -1.26
C PRO A 187 10.23 -8.38 -1.92
N HIS A 188 11.34 -7.94 -2.51
CA HIS A 188 12.34 -8.81 -3.18
C HIS A 188 13.39 -9.33 -2.18
N PRO A 189 14.10 -10.43 -2.51
CA PRO A 189 14.98 -11.15 -1.58
C PRO A 189 16.01 -10.29 -0.85
N GLU A 190 16.56 -9.26 -1.50
CA GLU A 190 17.54 -8.34 -0.93
C GLU A 190 17.02 -7.55 0.27
N HIS A 191 15.70 -7.42 0.43
CA HIS A 191 15.07 -6.71 1.56
C HIS A 191 14.44 -7.66 2.59
N HIS A 192 14.45 -8.98 2.36
CA HIS A 192 13.83 -9.96 3.27
C HIS A 192 14.46 -9.98 4.66
N HIS A 193 15.70 -9.49 4.81
CA HIS A 193 16.29 -9.29 6.12
C HIS A 193 15.46 -8.33 6.98
N ILE A 194 14.88 -7.27 6.40
CA ILE A 194 13.93 -6.37 7.08
C ILE A 194 12.52 -6.94 7.02
N LYS A 195 11.98 -7.14 5.82
CA LYS A 195 10.58 -7.52 5.65
C LYS A 195 10.41 -8.42 4.44
N LYS A 196 9.76 -9.57 4.68
CA LYS A 196 9.41 -10.55 3.65
C LYS A 196 7.89 -10.65 3.49
N GLU A 197 7.12 -10.20 4.47
CA GLU A 197 5.68 -10.36 4.50
C GLU A 197 4.97 -9.40 3.54
N ASN A 198 3.75 -9.77 3.12
CA ASN A 198 2.91 -8.94 2.26
C ASN A 198 2.78 -7.50 2.77
N ILE A 199 2.66 -6.56 1.83
CA ILE A 199 2.39 -5.13 2.11
C ILE A 199 0.88 -4.90 2.21
N GLY A 200 0.40 -4.79 3.45
CA GLY A 200 -1.00 -4.52 3.77
C GLY A 200 -1.37 -3.04 3.64
N LEU A 201 -2.66 -2.74 3.78
CA LEU A 201 -3.22 -1.38 3.66
C LEU A 201 -2.46 -0.32 4.49
N ILE A 202 -2.16 -0.59 5.75
CA ILE A 202 -1.46 0.36 6.65
C ILE A 202 -0.06 0.70 6.13
N GLU A 203 0.60 -0.29 5.54
CA GLU A 203 1.95 -0.19 4.99
C GLU A 203 1.95 0.54 3.66
N VAL A 204 0.98 0.25 2.79
CA VAL A 204 0.70 1.02 1.56
C VAL A 204 0.59 2.51 1.85
N MET A 205 -0.04 2.87 2.97
CA MET A 205 -0.24 4.26 3.37
C MET A 205 1.02 4.91 4.00
N GLY A 206 2.06 4.13 4.31
CA GLY A 206 3.37 4.63 4.74
C GLY A 206 3.70 4.43 6.22
N LEU A 207 3.01 3.51 6.93
CA LEU A 207 3.43 3.08 8.26
C LEU A 207 3.96 1.65 8.19
N ALA A 208 5.27 1.48 8.39
CA ALA A 208 5.91 0.17 8.35
C ALA A 208 5.47 -0.70 9.53
N VAL A 209 4.90 -1.87 9.23
CA VAL A 209 4.55 -2.89 10.22
C VAL A 209 5.57 -4.01 10.11
N LEU A 210 6.55 -3.96 11.00
CA LEU A 210 7.73 -4.81 10.94
C LEU A 210 7.55 -6.11 11.75
N PRO A 211 8.18 -7.22 11.32
CA PRO A 211 8.20 -8.47 12.08
C PRO A 211 8.72 -8.31 13.50
N SER A 212 8.10 -8.99 14.47
CA SER A 212 8.50 -8.91 15.89
C SER A 212 9.97 -9.27 16.13
N ARG A 213 10.53 -10.18 15.33
CA ARG A 213 11.97 -10.54 15.35
C ARG A 213 12.89 -9.34 15.20
N LEU A 214 12.50 -8.33 14.40
CA LEU A 214 13.36 -7.18 14.12
C LEU A 214 13.61 -6.36 15.38
N LYS A 215 12.71 -6.36 16.36
CA LYS A 215 12.95 -5.66 17.63
C LYS A 215 14.21 -6.17 18.33
N THR A 216 14.35 -7.50 18.42
CA THR A 216 15.52 -8.13 19.04
C THR A 216 16.74 -8.01 18.14
N GLU A 217 16.58 -8.23 16.83
CA GLU A 217 17.67 -8.14 15.85
C GLU A 217 18.28 -6.73 15.81
N MET A 218 17.46 -5.67 15.82
CA MET A 218 17.94 -4.28 15.81
C MET A 218 18.62 -3.87 17.11
N SER A 219 18.19 -4.42 18.26
CA SER A 219 18.88 -4.20 19.53
C SER A 219 20.29 -4.81 19.50
N LEU A 220 20.42 -6.06 19.04
CA LEU A 220 21.71 -6.74 18.91
C LEU A 220 22.61 -6.06 17.88
N LEU A 221 22.02 -5.63 16.76
CA LEU A 221 22.76 -4.95 15.70
C LEU A 221 23.29 -3.60 16.18
N LYS A 222 22.51 -2.84 16.96
CA LYS A 222 22.95 -1.58 17.58
C LYS A 222 24.17 -1.81 18.45
N ASP A 223 24.12 -2.78 19.35
CA ASP A 223 25.23 -3.07 20.27
C ASP A 223 26.49 -3.51 19.50
N ALA A 224 26.33 -4.39 18.51
CA ALA A 224 27.42 -4.85 17.66
C ALA A 224 28.06 -3.71 16.85
N LEU A 225 27.25 -2.77 16.33
CA LEU A 225 27.73 -1.60 15.59
C LEU A 225 28.53 -0.64 16.48
N VAL A 226 28.06 -0.40 17.71
CA VAL A 226 28.73 0.51 18.67
C VAL A 226 30.03 -0.09 19.19
N ASN A 227 30.05 -1.39 19.47
CA ASN A 227 31.24 -2.08 20.00
C ASN A 227 32.28 -2.43 18.92
N GLY A 228 31.92 -2.34 17.64
CA GLY A 228 32.78 -2.76 16.54
C GLY A 228 32.86 -4.29 16.38
N ASP A 229 31.83 -5.01 16.81
CA ASP A 229 31.77 -6.46 16.70
C ASP A 229 31.61 -6.92 15.24
N ASP A 230 32.08 -8.15 14.97
CA ASP A 230 31.92 -8.80 13.67
C ASP A 230 30.51 -9.39 13.54
N ILE A 231 29.62 -8.63 12.91
CA ILE A 231 28.20 -8.96 12.70
C ILE A 231 28.03 -10.30 11.96
N SER A 232 28.95 -10.67 11.07
CA SER A 232 28.88 -11.93 10.33
C SER A 232 28.98 -13.17 11.22
N LYS A 233 29.55 -13.01 12.43
CA LYS A 233 29.72 -14.06 13.43
C LYS A 233 28.55 -14.17 14.42
N ILE A 234 27.59 -13.23 14.37
CA ILE A 234 26.43 -13.23 15.27
C ILE A 234 25.23 -13.79 14.52
N GLU A 235 24.95 -15.08 14.68
CA GLU A 235 23.95 -15.85 13.92
C GLU A 235 22.60 -15.11 13.77
N ALA A 236 22.09 -14.51 14.85
CA ALA A 236 20.81 -13.80 14.87
C ALA A 236 20.74 -12.58 13.93
N ILE A 237 21.88 -11.94 13.63
CA ILE A 237 21.97 -10.72 12.84
C ILE A 237 22.90 -10.84 11.63
N ALA A 238 23.47 -12.02 11.36
CA ALA A 238 24.40 -12.25 10.26
C ALA A 238 23.79 -11.87 8.89
N LYS A 239 22.48 -12.09 8.71
CA LYS A 239 21.73 -11.65 7.51
C LYS A 239 21.68 -10.13 7.30
N HIS A 240 22.04 -9.33 8.29
CA HIS A 240 22.13 -7.88 8.21
C HIS A 240 23.53 -7.39 7.87
N TYR A 241 24.53 -8.28 7.75
CA TYR A 241 25.93 -7.91 7.60
C TYR A 241 26.17 -6.92 6.46
N GLU A 242 25.77 -7.24 5.23
CA GLU A 242 26.01 -6.37 4.08
C GLU A 242 25.34 -4.99 4.22
N TRP A 243 24.14 -4.96 4.79
CA TRP A 243 23.43 -3.73 5.08
C TRP A 243 24.14 -2.92 6.16
N ALA A 244 24.59 -3.57 7.23
CA ALA A 244 25.32 -2.94 8.33
C ALA A 244 26.68 -2.36 7.90
N GLU A 245 27.40 -3.04 7.01
CA GLU A 245 28.65 -2.52 6.45
C GLU A 245 28.42 -1.26 5.61
N LYS A 246 27.33 -1.20 4.83
CA LYS A 246 26.91 0.03 4.13
C LYS A 246 26.57 1.15 5.12
N ILE A 247 25.93 0.83 6.25
CA ILE A 247 25.62 1.82 7.30
C ILE A 247 26.91 2.39 7.89
N LYS A 248 27.87 1.53 8.27
CA LYS A 248 29.18 1.95 8.80
C LYS A 248 29.95 2.81 7.81
N ALA A 249 29.92 2.46 6.52
CA ALA A 249 30.63 3.21 5.48
C ALA A 249 30.08 4.65 5.30
N ASN A 250 28.80 4.86 5.57
CA ASN A 250 28.11 6.12 5.32
C ASN A 250 27.92 6.98 6.59
N ASN A 251 28.24 6.46 7.78
CA ASN A 251 27.96 7.13 9.04
C ASN A 251 29.06 6.92 10.06
N GLU A 252 29.33 7.93 10.87
CA GLU A 252 30.08 7.77 12.12
C GLU A 252 29.12 7.26 13.20
N ILE A 253 29.28 6.00 13.61
CA ILE A 253 28.39 5.36 14.59
C ILE A 253 28.84 5.66 16.02
N THR A 254 27.90 6.13 16.83
CA THR A 254 28.07 6.33 18.28
C THR A 254 26.89 5.74 19.04
N GLU A 255 27.05 5.52 20.34
CA GLU A 255 25.96 5.04 21.20
C GLU A 255 24.73 5.95 21.14
N GLU A 256 24.94 7.27 21.07
CA GLU A 256 23.87 8.27 21.05
C GLU A 256 23.11 8.32 19.72
N ASN A 257 23.75 7.97 18.60
CA ASN A 257 23.16 8.14 17.27
C ASN A 257 22.70 6.84 16.60
N CYS A 258 23.21 5.68 17.03
CA CYS A 258 23.06 4.42 16.31
C CYS A 258 21.59 4.01 16.14
N GLU A 259 20.77 4.19 17.19
CA GLU A 259 19.34 3.84 17.13
C GLU A 259 18.61 4.66 16.06
N ARG A 260 18.84 5.98 16.03
CA ARG A 260 18.23 6.87 15.05
C ARG A 260 18.71 6.55 13.63
N ILE A 261 19.98 6.21 13.46
CA ILE A 261 20.53 5.79 12.16
C ILE A 261 19.82 4.52 11.71
N LEU A 262 19.77 3.48 12.54
CA LEU A 262 19.07 2.23 12.21
C LEU A 262 17.61 2.47 11.84
N GLN A 263 16.88 3.30 12.60
CA GLN A 263 15.50 3.66 12.27
C GLN A 263 15.37 4.35 10.90
N ASN A 264 16.26 5.29 10.59
CA ASN A 264 16.27 5.97 9.28
C ASN A 264 16.58 4.99 8.14
N GLU A 265 17.56 4.11 8.34
CA GLU A 265 17.97 3.11 7.34
C GLU A 265 16.87 2.08 7.10
N ILE A 266 16.16 1.64 8.14
CA ILE A 266 14.94 0.82 8.00
C ILE A 266 13.89 1.57 7.17
N GLY A 267 13.71 2.87 7.43
CA GLY A 267 12.80 3.71 6.65
C GLY A 267 13.15 3.78 5.16
N LYS A 268 14.45 3.83 4.82
CA LYS A 268 14.92 3.78 3.42
C LYS A 268 14.62 2.43 2.78
N VAL A 269 14.97 1.32 3.44
CA VAL A 269 14.66 -0.02 2.95
C VAL A 269 13.15 -0.21 2.76
N PHE A 270 12.34 0.32 3.68
CA PHE A 270 10.89 0.24 3.56
C PHE A 270 10.34 1.08 2.39
N ALA A 271 10.94 2.24 2.11
CA ALA A 271 10.59 3.02 0.93
C ALA A 271 10.93 2.26 -0.37
N GLU A 272 12.09 1.62 -0.45
CA GLU A 272 12.50 0.74 -1.57
C GLU A 272 11.52 -0.43 -1.75
N ILE A 273 11.09 -1.07 -0.65
CA ILE A 273 10.05 -2.11 -0.67
C ILE A 273 8.73 -1.58 -1.26
N LEU A 274 8.30 -0.37 -0.88
CA LEU A 274 7.09 0.23 -1.45
C LEU A 274 7.25 0.50 -2.95
N GLU A 275 8.45 0.89 -3.42
CA GLU A 275 8.74 1.03 -4.85
C GLU A 275 8.72 -0.32 -5.60
N GLN A 276 9.20 -1.40 -4.97
CA GLN A 276 9.08 -2.75 -5.52
C GLN A 276 7.62 -3.18 -5.67
N CYS A 277 6.77 -2.81 -4.72
CA CYS A 277 5.33 -3.09 -4.74
C CYS A 277 4.53 -2.19 -5.71
N GLY A 278 5.14 -1.14 -6.26
CA GLY A 278 4.54 -0.28 -7.29
C GLY A 278 4.56 -0.94 -8.67
N VAL A 279 3.41 -0.99 -9.33
CA VAL A 279 3.28 -1.63 -10.67
C VAL A 279 3.95 -0.82 -11.79
N PHE A 280 3.97 0.51 -11.65
CA PHE A 280 4.72 1.43 -12.50
C PHE A 280 5.90 1.99 -11.71
N LYS A 281 7.11 1.80 -12.24
CA LYS A 281 8.36 2.22 -11.58
C LYS A 281 8.47 3.74 -11.46
N ARG A 282 9.12 4.23 -10.40
CA ARG A 282 9.37 5.66 -10.13
C ARG A 282 10.50 6.24 -10.99
N ASN A 283 10.37 6.11 -12.31
CA ASN A 283 11.29 6.67 -13.31
C ASN A 283 10.52 7.17 -14.55
N ALA A 284 11.23 7.73 -15.53
CA ALA A 284 10.61 8.30 -16.73
C ALA A 284 9.80 7.28 -17.55
N ILE A 285 10.29 6.04 -17.65
CA ILE A 285 9.63 4.94 -18.38
C ILE A 285 8.33 4.55 -17.66
N GLY A 286 8.41 4.29 -16.36
CA GLY A 286 7.23 3.94 -15.55
C GLY A 286 6.19 5.05 -15.52
N LYS A 287 6.60 6.32 -15.50
CA LYS A 287 5.68 7.46 -15.64
C LYS A 287 4.96 7.44 -17.00
N SER A 288 5.68 7.19 -18.09
CA SER A 288 5.08 7.08 -19.42
C SER A 288 4.10 5.90 -19.51
N GLN A 289 4.43 4.76 -18.92
CA GLN A 289 3.57 3.57 -18.87
C GLN A 289 2.31 3.83 -18.02
N PHE A 290 2.44 4.56 -16.92
CA PHE A 290 1.28 4.94 -16.10
C PHE A 290 0.36 5.87 -16.88
N LEU A 291 0.89 6.88 -17.56
CA LEU A 291 0.08 7.78 -18.40
C LEU A 291 -0.60 7.03 -19.56
N LYS A 292 0.07 6.06 -20.17
CA LYS A 292 -0.52 5.16 -21.18
C LYS A 292 -1.70 4.36 -20.61
N PHE A 293 -1.62 3.87 -19.37
CA PHE A 293 -2.77 3.25 -18.70
C PHE A 293 -3.91 4.24 -18.51
N ILE A 294 -3.64 5.47 -18.05
CA ILE A 294 -4.67 6.51 -17.89
C ILE A 294 -5.36 6.81 -19.23
N GLU A 295 -4.61 6.95 -20.31
CA GLU A 295 -5.16 7.12 -21.67
C GLU A 295 -6.02 5.91 -22.07
N ALA A 296 -5.56 4.69 -21.76
CA ALA A 296 -6.34 3.49 -22.01
C ALA A 296 -7.67 3.46 -21.21
N VAL A 297 -7.78 4.11 -20.06
CA VAL A 297 -9.07 4.24 -19.34
C VAL A 297 -10.03 5.16 -20.10
N ASN A 298 -9.54 6.17 -20.82
CA ASN A 298 -10.39 7.06 -21.62
C ASN A 298 -10.91 6.41 -22.90
N ASN A 299 -10.19 5.42 -23.42
CA ASN A 299 -10.54 4.63 -24.61
C ASN A 299 -11.35 3.37 -24.29
#